data_AF-A0A7Y5E1G6-F1
#
_entry.id   AF-A0A7Y5E1G6-F1
#
_cell.length_a   1.000
_cell.length_b   1.000
_cell.length_c   1.000
_cell.angle_alpha   90.00
_cell.angle_beta   90.00
_cell.angle_gamma   90.00
#
_symmetry.space_group_name_H-M   'P 1'
#
loop_
_entity.id
_entity.type
_entity.pdbx_description
1 polymer ?
#
loop_
_entity_poly.entity_id
_entity_poly.type
_entity_poly.pdbx_seq_one_letter_code
_entity_poly.pdbx_strand_id
1 'polypeptide(L)'
;RAQMADFFNIKPIIAFQDGELSQQGKVRGGGDIAGALVDMAVKRIGSARKVWGAVFHTYADDTIARDVAARLRKELPLAYATVRPLSSSIYLHAGPGAVGVAVLPMDDLPVDVPIPPDFTGP
;
A
#
# COMPACT_ATOMS: atom_id res chain seq x y z
N ARG A 1 -8.40 -23.06 8.00
CA ARG A 1 -9.70 -22.72 8.64
C ARG A 1 -10.15 -21.34 8.16
N ALA A 2 -10.67 -21.25 6.94
CA ALA A 2 -11.05 -19.99 6.31
C ALA A 2 -12.53 -20.06 5.89
N GLN A 3 -13.46 -19.96 6.85
CA GLN A 3 -14.91 -19.93 6.57
C GLN A 3 -15.73 -19.02 7.50
N MET A 4 -15.13 -18.09 8.26
CA MET A 4 -15.89 -17.15 9.12
C MET A 4 -15.53 -15.67 8.95
N ALA A 5 -14.62 -15.33 8.04
CA ALA A 5 -14.23 -13.94 7.81
C ALA A 5 -15.29 -13.15 7.00
N ASP A 6 -16.07 -13.81 6.15
CA ASP A 6 -17.09 -13.15 5.32
C ASP A 6 -18.31 -12.65 6.13
N PHE A 7 -18.52 -13.14 7.36
CA PHE A 7 -19.68 -12.77 8.16
C PHE A 7 -19.51 -11.45 8.93
N PHE A 8 -18.26 -11.05 9.20
CA PHE A 8 -17.96 -9.74 9.75
C PHE A 8 -17.25 -8.96 8.67
N ASN A 9 -17.98 -8.08 7.98
CA ASN A 9 -17.48 -7.16 6.96
C ASN A 9 -16.30 -6.33 7.52
N ILE A 10 -15.11 -6.93 7.63
CA ILE A 10 -13.92 -6.44 8.29
C ILE A 10 -12.74 -6.92 7.43
N LYS A 11 -11.95 -5.96 6.95
CA LYS A 11 -10.76 -6.17 6.15
C LYS A 11 -9.53 -6.08 7.06
N PRO A 12 -8.74 -7.15 7.24
CA PRO A 12 -7.50 -7.07 8.02
C PRO A 12 -6.47 -6.20 7.28
N ILE A 13 -5.68 -5.43 8.03
CA ILE A 13 -4.47 -4.79 7.51
C ILE A 13 -3.29 -5.68 7.93
N ILE A 14 -2.58 -6.22 6.95
CA ILE A 14 -1.39 -7.04 7.15
C ILE A 14 -0.19 -6.22 6.72
N ALA A 15 0.88 -6.23 7.50
CA ALA A 15 2.13 -5.61 7.08
C ALA A 15 3.32 -6.46 7.52
N PHE A 16 4.45 -6.24 6.85
CA PHE A 16 5.73 -6.73 7.33
C PHE A 16 6.19 -5.90 8.53
N GLN A 17 6.73 -6.60 9.53
CA GLN A 17 7.43 -6.06 10.67
C GLN A 17 8.55 -7.04 11.02
N ASP A 18 9.79 -6.55 11.07
CA ASP A 18 10.99 -7.34 11.41
C ASP A 18 11.14 -8.63 10.57
N GLY A 19 10.74 -8.57 9.29
CA GLY A 19 10.80 -9.69 8.36
C GLY A 19 9.60 -10.65 8.40
N GLU A 20 8.66 -10.46 9.33
CA GLU A 20 7.48 -11.30 9.48
C GLU A 20 6.18 -10.60 9.08
N LEU A 21 5.26 -11.34 8.46
CA LEU A 21 3.91 -10.86 8.18
C LEU A 21 3.05 -10.96 9.44
N SER A 22 2.51 -9.83 9.89
CA SER A 22 1.60 -9.77 11.03
C SER A 22 0.40 -8.89 10.76
N GLN A 23 -0.72 -9.17 11.43
CA GLN A 23 -1.91 -8.32 11.36
C GLN A 23 -1.71 -7.09 12.25
N GLN A 24 -1.70 -5.92 11.62
CA GLN A 24 -1.38 -4.65 12.25
C GLN A 24 -2.62 -3.77 12.49
N GLY A 25 -3.76 -4.18 11.94
CA GLY A 25 -5.02 -3.48 12.11
C GLY A 25 -6.18 -4.19 11.45
N LYS A 26 -7.32 -3.50 11.44
CA LYS A 26 -8.53 -3.93 10.74
C LYS A 26 -9.36 -2.70 10.36
N VAL A 27 -9.98 -2.74 9.19
CA VAL A 27 -10.91 -1.72 8.69
C VAL A 27 -12.27 -2.38 8.55
N ARG A 28 -13.35 -1.74 9.01
CA ARG A 28 -14.71 -2.25 8.71
C ARG A 28 -14.98 -2.09 7.21
N GLY A 29 -15.71 -3.00 6.59
CA GLY A 29 -16.08 -2.89 5.18
C GLY A 29 -17.00 -1.69 4.96
N GLY A 30 -16.71 -0.94 3.89
CA GLY A 30 -17.23 0.40 3.66
C GLY A 30 -16.49 1.51 4.42
N GLY A 31 -15.50 1.18 5.24
CA GLY A 31 -14.63 2.16 5.91
C GLY A 31 -13.54 2.72 4.98
N ASP A 32 -12.85 3.76 5.45
CA ASP A 32 -11.80 4.45 4.69
C ASP A 32 -10.49 3.65 4.67
N ILE A 33 -10.41 2.67 3.76
CA ILE A 33 -9.23 1.82 3.56
C ILE A 33 -8.02 2.66 3.14
N ALA A 34 -8.22 3.67 2.28
CA ALA A 34 -7.14 4.49 1.78
C ALA A 34 -6.52 5.31 2.91
N GLY A 35 -7.35 5.95 3.74
CA GLY A 35 -6.89 6.66 4.94
C GLY A 35 -6.12 5.75 5.89
N ALA A 36 -6.65 4.58 6.22
CA ALA A 36 -5.99 3.65 7.14
C ALA A 36 -4.60 3.18 6.67
N LEU A 37 -4.42 2.94 5.37
CA LEU A 37 -3.13 2.57 4.79
C LEU A 37 -2.13 3.74 4.82
N VAL A 38 -2.59 4.95 4.51
CA VAL A 38 -1.76 6.17 4.51
C VAL A 38 -1.33 6.52 5.93
N ASP A 39 -2.25 6.51 6.88
CA ASP A 39 -1.96 6.78 8.29
C ASP A 39 -0.92 5.82 8.84
N MET A 40 -1.04 4.53 8.50
CA MET A 40 -0.05 3.51 8.91
C MET A 40 1.32 3.77 8.27
N ALA A 41 1.37 4.15 7.00
CA ALA A 41 2.62 4.46 6.30
C ALA A 41 3.30 5.70 6.91
N VAL A 42 2.56 6.80 7.10
CA VAL A 42 3.05 8.05 7.69
C VAL A 42 3.57 7.81 9.11
N LYS A 43 2.82 7.07 9.93
CA LYS A 43 3.23 6.75 11.30
C LYS A 43 4.54 5.94 11.35
N ARG A 44 4.79 5.06 10.39
CA ARG A 44 5.99 4.22 10.34
C ARG A 44 7.21 4.94 9.80
N ILE A 45 7.03 5.75 8.75
CA ILE A 45 8.15 6.43 8.07
C ILE A 45 8.54 7.75 8.75
N GLY A 46 7.55 8.42 9.38
CA GLY A 46 7.68 9.83 9.76
C GLY A 46 7.48 10.76 8.56
N SER A 47 7.10 12.02 8.81
CA SER A 47 6.64 12.94 7.76
C SER A 47 7.74 13.73 7.05
N ALA A 48 8.99 13.70 7.54
CA ALA A 48 10.05 14.58 7.05
C ALA A 48 10.97 13.97 5.98
N ARG A 49 10.95 12.65 5.78
CA ARG A 49 11.88 11.96 4.88
C ARG A 49 11.33 11.94 3.45
N LYS A 50 12.23 12.07 2.47
CA LYS A 50 11.88 11.90 1.05
C LYS A 50 11.72 10.41 0.74
N VAL A 51 10.60 10.04 0.13
CA VAL A 51 10.21 8.63 -0.01
C VAL A 51 9.91 8.22 -1.44
N TRP A 52 10.10 6.93 -1.70
CA TRP A 52 9.60 6.19 -2.86
C TRP A 52 8.40 5.33 -2.46
N GLY A 53 7.38 5.30 -3.32
CA GLY A 53 6.15 4.55 -3.06
C GLY A 53 5.84 3.51 -4.14
N ALA A 54 5.12 2.47 -3.76
CA ALA A 54 4.40 1.62 -4.69
C ALA A 54 3.03 1.30 -4.09
N VAL A 55 1.98 1.46 -4.89
CA VAL A 55 0.62 1.09 -4.52
C VAL A 55 0.16 -0.06 -5.41
N PHE A 56 -0.42 -1.06 -4.78
CA PHE A 56 -0.84 -2.30 -5.41
C PHE A 56 -2.34 -2.46 -5.34
N HIS A 57 -2.95 -3.02 -6.37
CA HIS A 57 -4.38 -3.35 -6.41
C HIS A 57 -4.63 -4.68 -7.11
N THR A 58 -5.86 -5.19 -7.04
CA THR A 58 -6.26 -6.32 -7.89
C THR A 58 -6.65 -5.85 -9.30
N TYR A 59 -6.50 -6.70 -10.31
CA TYR A 59 -6.75 -6.35 -11.72
C TYR A 59 -8.13 -5.75 -12.03
N ALA A 60 -9.15 -5.99 -11.19
CA ALA A 60 -10.53 -5.59 -11.48
C ALA A 60 -10.85 -4.11 -11.21
N ASP A 61 -10.16 -3.45 -10.27
CA ASP A 61 -10.42 -2.06 -9.87
C ASP A 61 -9.17 -1.46 -9.21
N ASP A 62 -8.81 -0.24 -9.60
CA ASP A 62 -7.67 0.52 -9.08
C ASP A 62 -8.06 1.79 -8.30
N THR A 63 -9.35 2.06 -8.13
CA THR A 63 -9.88 3.31 -7.57
C THR A 63 -9.30 3.62 -6.19
N ILE A 64 -9.35 2.65 -5.27
CA ILE A 64 -8.81 2.80 -3.90
C ILE A 64 -7.28 2.97 -3.94
N ALA A 65 -6.59 2.25 -4.83
CA ALA A 65 -5.14 2.39 -4.98
C ALA A 65 -4.75 3.79 -5.49
N ARG A 66 -5.50 4.35 -6.44
CA ARG A 66 -5.28 5.73 -6.90
C ARG A 66 -5.52 6.75 -5.78
N ASP A 67 -6.54 6.54 -4.95
CA ASP A 67 -6.80 7.37 -3.78
C ASP A 67 -5.66 7.28 -2.75
N VAL A 68 -5.16 6.08 -2.44
CA VAL A 68 -3.97 5.88 -1.60
C VAL A 68 -2.78 6.66 -2.16
N ALA A 69 -2.47 6.52 -3.46
CA ALA A 69 -1.35 7.22 -4.09
C ALA A 69 -1.50 8.75 -4.01
N ALA A 70 -2.71 9.27 -4.23
CA ALA A 70 -3.01 10.69 -4.14
C ALA A 70 -2.84 11.23 -2.71
N ARG A 71 -3.25 10.47 -1.69
CA ARG A 71 -3.11 10.83 -0.28
C ARG A 71 -1.66 10.73 0.19
N LEU A 72 -0.91 9.70 -0.20
CA LEU A 72 0.53 9.60 0.11
C LEU A 72 1.30 10.82 -0.41
N ARG A 73 0.97 11.30 -1.62
CA ARG A 73 1.61 12.50 -2.19
C ARG A 73 1.31 13.77 -1.37
N LYS A 74 0.18 13.83 -0.68
CA LYS A 74 -0.17 14.96 0.19
C LYS A 74 0.52 14.89 1.54
N GLU A 75 0.62 13.69 2.11
CA GLU A 75 1.09 13.49 3.50
C GLU A 75 2.60 13.27 3.62
N LEU A 76 3.27 12.85 2.54
CA LEU A 76 4.71 12.57 2.54
C LEU A 76 5.43 13.33 1.41
N PRO A 77 6.72 13.67 1.57
CA PRO A 77 7.60 14.13 0.49
C PRO A 77 7.87 13.00 -0.53
N LEU A 78 6.83 12.62 -1.28
CA LEU A 78 6.81 11.50 -2.20
C LEU A 78 7.51 11.88 -3.51
N ALA A 79 8.71 11.35 -3.71
CA ALA A 79 9.50 11.61 -4.90
C ALA A 79 8.93 10.92 -6.15
N TYR A 80 8.39 9.73 -5.96
CA TYR A 80 7.81 8.91 -7.03
C TYR A 80 6.90 7.85 -6.42
N ALA A 81 5.85 7.46 -7.16
CA ALA A 81 5.12 6.25 -6.85
C ALA A 81 4.54 5.58 -8.10
N THR A 82 4.54 4.26 -8.10
CA THR A 82 3.81 3.46 -9.09
C THR A 82 2.45 3.04 -8.54
N VAL A 83 1.45 2.92 -9.41
CA VAL A 83 0.22 2.18 -9.13
C VAL A 83 0.18 0.99 -10.08
N ARG A 84 0.17 -0.24 -9.56
CA ARG A 84 0.28 -1.45 -10.36
C ARG A 84 -0.62 -2.58 -9.84
N PRO A 85 -1.07 -3.50 -10.70
CA PRO A 85 -1.74 -4.70 -10.24
C PRO A 85 -0.78 -5.61 -9.46
N LEU A 86 -1.33 -6.34 -8.48
CA LEU A 86 -0.64 -7.40 -7.76
C LEU A 86 -0.24 -8.53 -8.71
N SER A 87 0.93 -9.13 -8.45
CA SER A 87 1.31 -10.37 -9.15
C SER A 87 0.32 -11.49 -8.83
N SER A 88 0.18 -12.45 -9.75
CA SER A 88 -0.70 -13.61 -9.57
C SER A 88 -0.44 -14.39 -8.28
N SER A 89 0.84 -14.53 -7.91
CA SER A 89 1.25 -15.20 -6.66
C SER A 89 0.73 -14.49 -5.41
N ILE A 90 0.87 -13.16 -5.31
CA ILE A 90 0.38 -12.40 -4.15
C ILE A 90 -1.15 -12.34 -4.17
N TYR A 91 -1.76 -12.15 -5.35
CA TYR A 91 -3.20 -12.16 -5.54
C TYR A 91 -3.85 -13.45 -5.03
N LEU A 92 -3.25 -14.61 -5.29
CA LEU A 92 -3.76 -15.91 -4.82
C LEU A 92 -3.93 -15.95 -3.29
N HIS A 93 -3.05 -15.29 -2.56
CA HIS A 93 -3.07 -15.26 -1.10
C HIS A 93 -3.91 -14.11 -0.52
N ALA A 94 -3.82 -12.92 -1.13
CA ALA A 94 -4.51 -11.71 -0.66
C ALA A 94 -6.00 -11.69 -1.04
N GLY A 95 -6.36 -12.37 -2.13
CA GLY A 95 -7.71 -12.48 -2.63
C GLY A 95 -8.23 -11.25 -3.38
N PRO A 96 -9.46 -11.33 -3.91
CA PRO A 96 -10.10 -10.23 -4.65
C PRO A 96 -10.29 -8.97 -3.79
N GLY A 97 -10.07 -7.80 -4.39
CA GLY A 97 -10.22 -6.51 -3.72
C GLY A 97 -9.10 -6.13 -2.75
N ALA A 98 -7.99 -6.88 -2.73
CA ALA A 98 -6.79 -6.49 -2.01
C ALA A 98 -6.17 -5.19 -2.56
N VAL A 99 -5.76 -4.32 -1.64
CA VAL A 99 -5.02 -3.08 -1.93
C VAL A 99 -3.85 -3.02 -0.96
N GLY A 100 -2.67 -2.62 -1.45
CA GLY A 100 -1.46 -2.56 -0.64
C GLY A 100 -0.63 -1.31 -0.94
N VAL A 101 0.24 -0.96 -0.01
CA VAL A 101 1.21 0.13 -0.17
C VAL A 101 2.57 -0.32 0.37
N ALA A 102 3.63 0.02 -0.36
CA ALA A 102 5.00 0.00 0.12
C ALA A 102 5.55 1.43 0.05
N VAL A 103 6.24 1.86 1.09
CA VAL A 103 6.92 3.16 1.15
C VAL A 103 8.33 2.92 1.67
N LEU A 104 9.33 3.46 0.98
CA LEU A 104 10.73 3.36 1.34
C LEU A 104 11.35 4.75 1.42
N PRO A 105 12.03 5.11 2.52
CA PRO A 105 12.87 6.30 2.58
C PRO A 105 14.02 6.17 1.58
N MET A 106 14.26 7.21 0.79
CA MET A 106 15.27 7.14 -0.28
C MET A 106 16.70 7.09 0.28
N ASP A 107 16.91 7.63 1.47
CA ASP A 107 18.17 7.61 2.23
C ASP A 107 18.48 6.24 2.86
N ASP A 108 17.51 5.32 2.92
CA ASP A 108 17.73 3.93 3.33
C ASP A 108 18.15 3.03 2.13
N LEU A 109 18.11 3.55 0.90
CA LEU A 109 18.45 2.79 -0.29
C LEU A 109 19.99 2.75 -0.47
N PRO A 110 20.57 1.58 -0.81
CA PRO A 110 22.02 1.42 -0.92
C PRO A 110 22.62 2.12 -2.16
N VAL A 111 21.77 2.70 -3.01
CA VAL A 111 22.13 3.40 -4.25
C VAL A 111 21.18 4.58 -4.45
N ASP A 112 21.67 5.63 -5.11
CA ASP A 112 20.82 6.72 -5.57
C ASP A 112 19.88 6.21 -6.66
N VAL A 113 18.62 5.99 -6.30
CA VAL A 113 17.66 5.46 -7.24
C VAL A 113 17.15 6.57 -8.15
N PRO A 114 17.34 6.46 -9.48
CA PRO A 114 16.87 7.48 -10.40
C PRO A 114 15.35 7.58 -10.33
N ILE A 115 14.83 8.80 -10.23
CA ILE A 115 13.40 9.07 -10.34
C ILE A 115 13.06 8.95 -11.84
N PRO A 116 12.22 7.98 -12.26
CA PRO A 116 11.85 7.87 -13.66
C PRO A 116 11.18 9.17 -14.10
N PRO A 117 11.56 9.76 -15.25
CA PRO A 117 10.82 10.87 -15.82
C PRO A 117 9.40 10.37 -16.05
N ASP A 118 8.45 10.94 -15.31
CA ASP A 118 7.01 10.73 -15.33
C ASP A 118 6.60 9.46 -16.08
N PHE A 119 6.91 8.28 -15.52
CA PHE A 119 6.63 7.04 -16.23
C PHE A 119 5.11 6.79 -16.25
N THR A 120 4.45 7.38 -17.24
CA THR A 120 3.12 7.02 -17.73
C THR A 120 3.23 5.77 -18.60
N GLY A 121 3.87 4.71 -18.07
CA GLY A 121 3.88 3.41 -18.75
C GLY A 121 2.50 2.76 -18.72
N PRO A 122 2.21 1.85 -19.67
CA PRO A 122 0.86 1.47 -20.09
C PRO A 122 -0.05 1.01 -18.93
#